data_AF-A0A832SNH1-F1
#
_entry.id   AF-A0A832SNH1-F1
#
_cell.length_a   1.000
_cell.length_b   1.000
_cell.length_c   1.000
_cell.angle_alpha   90.00
_cell.angle_beta   90.00
_cell.angle_gamma   90.00
#
_symmetry.space_group_name_H-M   'P 1'
#
loop_
_entity.id
_entity.type
_entity.pdbx_description
1 polymer ?
#
loop_
_entity_poly.entity_id
_entity_poly.type
_entity_poly.pdbx_seq_one_letter_code
_entity_poly.pdbx_strand_id
1 'polypeptide(L)'
;DALLSENSDTIIVILENIRKGISSGAISVKDADKTLSQLTETEESLDGFIKKVSDYSNIFNSMKNELSELKPKNLTFLENEFSNNTASENDSDLKSKTILSEIDQINSKIPEIISKIEGKLRIFSNSKYVISQS
;
A
#
# COMPACT_ATOMS: atom_id res chain seq x y z
N ASP A 1 20.32 18.76 -14.21
CA ASP A 1 19.84 20.06 -13.72
C ASP A 1 20.84 21.14 -13.97
N ALA A 2 20.39 22.33 -14.37
CA ALA A 2 21.27 23.47 -14.65
C ALA A 2 21.56 24.29 -13.38
N LEU A 3 20.56 24.50 -12.51
CA LEU A 3 20.66 25.30 -11.28
C LEU A 3 21.27 24.51 -10.12
N LEU A 4 22.50 24.06 -10.30
CA LEU A 4 23.32 23.41 -9.28
C LEU A 4 24.46 24.34 -8.88
N SER A 5 24.91 24.26 -7.62
CA SER A 5 26.02 25.07 -7.13
C SER A 5 27.30 24.88 -7.97
N GLU A 6 27.57 23.66 -8.43
CA GLU A 6 28.70 23.32 -9.31
C GLU A 6 28.64 23.97 -10.69
N ASN A 7 27.45 24.39 -11.14
CA ASN A 7 27.24 25.03 -12.43
C ASN A 7 27.22 26.56 -12.33
N SER A 8 27.28 27.15 -11.11
CA SER A 8 27.10 28.59 -10.89
C SER A 8 28.09 29.43 -11.71
N ASP A 9 29.38 29.12 -11.61
CA ASP A 9 30.44 29.82 -12.34
C ASP A 9 30.24 29.75 -13.86
N THR A 10 29.79 28.59 -14.35
CA THR A 10 29.52 28.40 -15.79
C THR A 10 28.36 29.28 -16.25
N ILE A 11 27.30 29.38 -15.45
CA ILE A 11 26.14 30.24 -15.74
C ILE A 11 26.57 31.71 -15.74
N ILE A 12 27.37 32.14 -14.77
CA ILE A 12 27.89 33.52 -14.70
C ILE A 12 28.71 33.85 -15.95
N VAL A 13 29.64 32.98 -16.36
CA VAL A 13 30.45 33.16 -17.58
C VAL A 13 29.57 33.30 -18.83
N ILE A 14 28.49 32.51 -18.92
CA ILE A 14 27.53 32.62 -20.03
C ILE A 14 26.84 33.99 -20.02
N LEU A 15 26.33 34.44 -18.86
CA LEU A 15 25.67 35.74 -18.71
C LEU A 15 26.61 36.90 -19.06
N GLU A 16 27.87 36.84 -18.61
CA GLU A 16 28.90 37.83 -18.95
C GLU A 16 29.20 37.88 -20.45
N ASN A 17 29.30 36.73 -21.11
CA ASN A 17 29.56 36.68 -22.55
C ASN A 17 28.40 37.26 -23.36
N ILE A 18 27.15 36.99 -22.94
CA ILE A 18 25.96 37.60 -23.54
C ILE A 18 25.99 39.12 -23.33
N ARG A 19 26.31 39.58 -22.10
CA ARG A 19 26.45 41.01 -21.78
C ARG A 19 27.46 41.70 -22.71
N LYS A 20 28.65 41.11 -22.88
CA LYS A 20 29.70 41.60 -23.80
C LYS A 20 29.23 41.60 -25.26
N GLY A 21 28.50 40.58 -25.68
CA GLY A 21 27.93 40.49 -27.03
C GLY A 21 26.92 41.61 -27.32
N ILE A 22 26.07 41.96 -26.35
CA ILE A 22 25.13 43.08 -26.48
C ILE A 22 25.88 44.41 -26.52
N SER A 23 26.80 44.64 -25.57
CA SER A 23 27.55 45.91 -25.48
C SER A 23 28.44 46.18 -26.69
N SER A 24 28.94 45.13 -27.36
CA SER A 24 29.74 45.26 -28.58
C SER A 24 28.91 45.38 -29.87
N GLY A 25 27.58 45.24 -29.79
CA GLY A 25 26.69 45.20 -30.94
C GLY A 25 26.73 43.88 -31.72
N ALA A 26 27.49 42.88 -31.26
CA ALA A 26 27.51 41.54 -31.86
C ALA A 26 26.18 40.79 -31.66
N ILE A 27 25.44 41.14 -30.61
CA ILE A 27 24.08 40.65 -30.33
C ILE A 27 23.12 41.84 -30.40
N SER A 28 22.19 41.80 -31.36
CA SER A 28 21.16 42.83 -31.49
C SER A 28 19.93 42.47 -30.64
N VAL A 29 19.51 43.40 -29.79
CA VAL A 29 18.32 43.30 -28.96
C VAL A 29 17.46 44.54 -29.15
N LYS A 30 16.14 44.41 -28.94
CA LYS A 30 15.19 45.51 -29.14
C LYS A 30 15.45 46.70 -28.21
N ASP A 31 15.81 46.43 -26.96
CA ASP A 31 16.08 47.41 -25.91
C ASP A 31 17.31 46.95 -25.12
N ALA A 32 18.47 47.54 -25.44
CA ALA A 32 19.75 47.12 -24.89
C ALA A 32 19.84 47.38 -23.38
N ASP A 33 19.42 48.57 -22.95
CA ASP A 33 19.49 48.99 -21.55
C ASP A 33 18.60 48.10 -20.67
N LYS A 34 17.37 47.83 -21.12
CA LYS A 34 16.48 46.90 -20.41
C LYS A 34 17.06 45.50 -20.34
N THR A 35 17.63 44.99 -21.44
CA THR A 35 18.19 43.63 -21.46
C THR A 35 19.39 43.49 -20.52
N LEU A 36 20.29 44.48 -20.51
CA LEU A 36 21.45 44.51 -19.62
C LEU A 36 21.03 44.57 -18.14
N SER A 37 19.98 45.33 -17.83
CA SER A 37 19.39 45.38 -16.49
C SER A 37 18.86 44.01 -16.05
N GLN A 38 18.12 43.32 -16.93
CA GLN A 38 17.59 41.98 -16.66
C GLN A 38 18.70 40.93 -16.47
N LEU A 39 19.81 41.04 -17.21
CA LEU A 39 20.97 40.16 -17.02
C LEU A 39 21.60 40.36 -15.64
N THR A 40 21.74 41.61 -15.19
CA THR A 40 22.22 41.91 -13.83
C THR A 40 21.28 41.35 -12.76
N GLU A 41 19.97 41.59 -12.88
CA GLU A 41 18.98 41.05 -11.94
C GLU A 41 19.02 39.51 -11.87
N THR A 42 19.21 38.87 -13.03
CA THR A 42 19.31 37.40 -13.14
C THR A 42 20.57 36.88 -12.44
N GLU A 43 21.71 37.55 -12.65
CA GLU A 43 22.99 37.22 -12.03
C GLU A 43 22.93 37.36 -10.50
N GLU A 44 22.38 38.48 -10.00
CA GLU A 44 22.18 38.74 -8.57
C GLU A 44 21.20 37.74 -7.92
N SER A 45 20.22 37.25 -8.67
CA SER A 45 19.23 36.30 -8.18
C SER A 45 19.67 34.83 -8.26
N LEU A 46 20.77 34.53 -8.96
CA LEU A 46 21.21 33.17 -9.29
C LEU A 46 21.42 32.31 -8.04
N ASP A 47 22.14 32.83 -7.05
CA ASP A 47 22.37 32.13 -5.77
C ASP A 47 21.05 31.81 -5.05
N GLY A 48 20.11 32.75 -5.10
CA GLY A 48 18.78 32.57 -4.55
C GLY A 48 18.00 31.45 -5.24
N PHE A 49 18.12 31.33 -6.56
CA PHE A 49 17.50 30.24 -7.32
C PHE A 49 18.15 28.89 -7.03
N ILE A 50 19.48 28.81 -7.03
CA ILE A 50 20.23 27.58 -6.72
C ILE A 50 19.85 27.10 -5.32
N LYS A 51 19.82 28.01 -4.33
CA LYS A 51 19.43 27.68 -2.96
C LYS A 51 18.01 27.13 -2.89
N LYS A 52 17.03 27.79 -3.53
CA LYS A 52 15.64 27.31 -3.55
C LYS A 52 15.53 25.90 -4.13
N VAL A 53 16.21 25.62 -5.25
CA VAL A 53 16.19 24.28 -5.87
C VAL A 53 16.78 23.24 -4.92
N SER A 54 17.92 23.55 -4.29
CA SER A 54 18.56 22.67 -3.30
C SER A 54 17.65 22.42 -2.09
N ASP A 55 17.05 23.46 -1.52
CA ASP A 55 16.16 23.36 -0.36
C ASP A 55 14.93 22.48 -0.69
N TYR A 56 14.32 22.68 -1.87
CA TYR A 56 13.22 21.82 -2.32
C TYR A 56 13.63 20.36 -2.47
N SER A 57 14.81 20.10 -3.06
CA SER A 57 15.31 18.73 -3.23
C SER A 57 15.56 18.05 -1.89
N ASN A 58 16.13 18.78 -0.91
CA ASN A 58 16.34 18.29 0.44
C ASN A 58 15.03 17.94 1.14
N ILE A 59 14.04 18.84 1.09
CA ILE A 59 12.71 18.60 1.67
C ILE A 59 12.03 17.41 1.00
N PHE A 60 12.08 17.34 -0.33
CA PHE A 60 11.51 16.22 -1.09
C PHE A 60 12.13 14.88 -0.69
N ASN A 61 13.46 14.81 -0.60
CA ASN A 61 14.17 13.59 -0.20
C ASN A 61 13.88 13.21 1.26
N SER A 62 13.78 14.17 2.18
CA SER A 62 13.35 13.92 3.57
C SER A 62 11.95 13.30 3.60
N MET A 63 10.98 13.94 2.94
CA MET A 63 9.60 13.44 2.88
C MET A 63 9.51 12.04 2.25
N LYS A 64 10.31 11.79 1.20
CA LYS A 64 10.37 10.47 0.55
C LYS A 64 10.91 9.40 1.50
N ASN A 65 11.93 9.72 2.29
CA ASN A 65 12.50 8.80 3.27
C ASN A 65 11.51 8.55 4.42
N GLU A 66 10.93 9.60 4.99
CA GLU A 66 9.89 9.49 6.02
C GLU A 66 8.70 8.64 5.54
N LEU A 67 8.24 8.85 4.30
CA LEU A 67 7.17 8.03 3.70
C LEU A 67 7.57 6.56 3.55
N SER A 68 8.84 6.29 3.21
CA SER A 68 9.34 4.93 3.10
C SER A 68 9.42 4.21 4.46
N GLU A 69 9.66 4.97 5.53
CA GLU A 69 9.65 4.47 6.92
C GLU A 69 8.23 4.34 7.48
N LEU A 70 7.29 5.18 7.03
CA LEU A 70 5.88 5.12 7.41
C LEU A 70 5.20 3.82 6.98
N LYS A 71 5.67 3.17 5.90
CA LYS A 71 5.20 1.82 5.58
C LYS A 71 5.73 0.87 6.66
N PRO A 72 4.89 0.35 7.58
CA PRO A 72 5.40 -0.48 8.65
C PRO A 72 6.01 -1.73 8.04
N LYS A 73 7.25 -2.06 8.43
CA LYS A 73 7.99 -3.24 7.91
C LYS A 73 7.16 -4.52 7.96
N ASN A 74 6.26 -4.60 8.95
CA ASN A 74 5.47 -5.78 9.23
C ASN A 74 4.01 -5.66 8.76
N LEU A 75 3.58 -4.55 8.14
CA LEU A 75 2.17 -4.38 7.76
C LEU A 75 1.73 -5.44 6.75
N THR A 76 2.51 -5.63 5.69
CA THR A 76 2.22 -6.66 4.67
C THR A 76 2.25 -8.07 5.26
N PHE A 77 3.15 -8.32 6.22
CA PHE A 77 3.17 -9.60 6.94
C PHE A 77 1.89 -9.78 7.77
N LEU A 78 1.49 -8.77 8.54
CA LEU A 78 0.30 -8.81 9.38
C LEU A 78 -1.00 -8.91 8.55
N GLU A 79 -1.09 -8.24 7.40
CA GLU A 79 -2.21 -8.36 6.47
C GLU A 79 -2.33 -9.79 5.92
N ASN A 80 -1.21 -10.42 5.56
CA ASN A 80 -1.19 -11.81 5.09
C ASN A 80 -1.58 -12.79 6.21
N GLU A 81 -1.01 -12.64 7.40
CA GLU A 81 -1.37 -13.46 8.57
C GLU A 81 -2.86 -13.32 8.91
N PHE A 82 -3.39 -12.10 8.87
CA PHE A 82 -4.81 -11.86 9.08
C PHE A 82 -5.67 -12.57 8.03
N SER A 83 -5.33 -12.45 6.74
CA SER A 83 -6.07 -13.11 5.66
C SER A 83 -6.05 -14.64 5.81
N ASN A 84 -4.89 -15.21 6.14
CA ASN A 84 -4.75 -16.66 6.38
C ASN A 84 -5.60 -17.12 7.57
N ASN A 85 -5.58 -16.37 8.67
CA ASN A 85 -6.38 -16.68 9.85
C ASN A 85 -7.89 -16.61 9.56
N THR A 86 -8.35 -15.60 8.81
CA THR A 86 -9.75 -15.51 8.38
C THR A 86 -10.15 -16.70 7.48
N ALA A 87 -9.28 -17.13 6.58
CA ALA A 87 -9.54 -18.32 5.76
C ALA A 87 -9.65 -19.59 6.60
N SER A 88 -8.75 -19.76 7.58
CA SER A 88 -8.76 -20.90 8.51
C SER A 88 -9.98 -20.91 9.43
N GLU A 89 -10.43 -19.74 9.88
CA GLU A 89 -11.64 -19.58 10.69
C GLU A 89 -12.88 -20.02 9.90
N ASN A 90 -13.03 -19.53 8.66
CA ASN A 90 -14.16 -19.88 7.80
C ASN A 90 -14.22 -21.39 7.49
N ASP A 91 -13.08 -22.02 7.18
CA ASP A 91 -13.00 -23.46 6.96
C ASP A 91 -13.41 -24.25 8.22
N SER A 92 -12.97 -23.80 9.39
CA SER A 92 -13.32 -24.42 10.67
C SER A 92 -14.82 -24.28 10.99
N ASP A 93 -15.42 -23.13 10.72
CA ASP A 93 -16.87 -22.90 10.88
C ASP A 93 -17.69 -23.81 9.95
N LEU A 94 -17.30 -23.94 8.68
CA LEU A 94 -17.96 -24.85 7.74
C LEU A 94 -17.87 -26.31 8.17
N LYS A 95 -16.70 -26.74 8.65
CA LYS A 95 -16.51 -28.09 9.21
C LYS A 95 -17.40 -28.31 10.44
N SER A 96 -17.46 -27.34 11.35
CA SER A 96 -18.32 -27.40 12.54
C SER A 96 -19.79 -27.56 12.16
N LYS A 97 -20.30 -26.76 11.21
CA LYS A 97 -21.68 -26.85 10.71
C LYS A 97 -21.97 -28.20 10.05
N THR A 98 -21.00 -28.74 9.31
CA THR A 98 -21.13 -30.05 8.67
C THR A 98 -21.27 -31.15 9.73
N ILE A 99 -20.39 -31.15 10.73
CA ILE A 99 -20.43 -32.13 11.84
C ILE A 99 -21.76 -32.03 12.61
N LEU A 100 -22.25 -30.82 12.88
CA LEU A 100 -23.56 -30.65 13.54
C LEU A 100 -24.70 -31.25 12.71
N SER A 101 -24.72 -31.01 11.40
CA SER A 101 -25.73 -31.60 10.51
C SER A 101 -25.65 -33.13 10.48
N GLU A 102 -24.44 -33.71 10.49
CA GLU A 102 -24.25 -35.16 10.57
C GLU A 102 -24.78 -35.74 11.89
N ILE A 103 -24.52 -35.07 13.01
CA ILE A 103 -25.04 -35.45 14.33
C ILE A 103 -26.58 -35.44 14.33
N ASP A 104 -27.20 -34.40 13.79
CA ASP A 104 -28.66 -34.29 13.71
C ASP A 104 -29.26 -35.40 12.84
N GLN A 105 -28.62 -35.71 11.71
CA GLN A 105 -29.03 -36.82 10.85
C GLN A 105 -28.93 -38.17 11.57
N ILE A 106 -27.85 -38.42 12.32
CA ILE A 106 -27.70 -39.65 13.11
C ILE A 106 -28.78 -39.72 14.17
N ASN A 107 -28.97 -38.65 14.95
CA ASN A 107 -29.99 -38.58 16.00
C ASN A 107 -31.40 -38.83 15.46
N SER A 108 -31.71 -38.35 14.25
CA SER A 108 -33.01 -38.59 13.61
C SER A 108 -33.26 -40.07 13.25
N LYS A 109 -32.20 -40.85 12.99
CA LYS A 109 -32.28 -42.28 12.60
C LYS A 109 -32.34 -43.21 13.80
N ILE A 110 -31.86 -42.80 14.98
CA ILE A 110 -31.84 -43.64 16.17
C ILE A 110 -33.25 -44.17 16.54
N PRO A 111 -34.32 -43.35 16.59
CA PRO A 111 -35.66 -43.83 16.91
C PRO A 111 -36.18 -44.90 15.94
N GLU A 112 -35.91 -44.76 14.65
CA GLU A 112 -36.31 -45.74 13.63
C GLU A 112 -35.60 -47.08 13.85
N ILE A 113 -34.30 -47.04 14.15
CA ILE A 113 -33.51 -48.25 14.45
C ILE A 113 -34.01 -48.91 15.74
N ILE A 114 -34.26 -48.13 16.81
CA ILE A 114 -34.83 -48.64 18.06
C ILE A 114 -36.16 -49.34 17.80
N SER A 115 -37.09 -48.69 17.09
CA SER A 115 -38.40 -49.25 16.76
C SER A 115 -38.29 -50.56 15.95
N LYS A 116 -37.35 -50.64 14.98
CA LYS A 116 -37.08 -51.87 14.23
C LYS A 116 -36.57 -53.00 15.13
N ILE A 117 -35.69 -52.71 16.09
CA ILE A 117 -35.16 -53.71 17.02
C ILE A 117 -36.28 -54.20 17.95
N GLU A 118 -37.03 -53.29 18.58
CA GLU A 118 -38.17 -53.63 19.45
C GLU A 118 -39.19 -54.50 18.73
N GLY A 119 -39.52 -54.16 17.48
CA GLY A 119 -40.43 -54.95 16.63
C GLY A 119 -39.91 -56.36 16.39
N LYS A 120 -38.63 -56.52 16.00
CA LYS A 120 -38.01 -57.83 15.78
C LYS A 120 -37.97 -58.69 17.04
N LEU A 121 -37.63 -58.11 18.20
CA LEU A 121 -37.59 -58.83 19.48
C LEU A 121 -38.98 -59.32 19.89
N ARG A 122 -40.01 -58.49 19.69
CA ARG A 122 -41.40 -58.86 19.97
C ARG A 122 -41.88 -60.04 19.14
N ILE A 123 -41.53 -60.08 17.85
CA ILE A 123 -41.86 -61.20 16.96
C ILE A 123 -41.22 -62.50 17.46
N PHE A 124 -39.98 -62.43 17.96
CA PHE A 124 -39.23 -63.61 18.38
C PHE A 124 -39.72 -64.21 19.72
N SER A 125 -39.99 -63.38 20.74
CA SER A 125 -40.27 -63.87 22.10
C SER A 125 -41.71 -63.66 22.57
N ASN A 126 -42.57 -63.06 21.73
CA ASN A 126 -43.94 -62.67 22.08
C ASN A 126 -44.04 -61.73 23.30
N SER A 127 -42.94 -61.04 23.66
CA SER A 127 -42.87 -60.09 24.77
C SER A 127 -42.70 -58.65 24.25
N LYS A 128 -43.24 -57.66 24.96
CA LYS A 128 -43.05 -56.24 24.61
C LYS A 128 -41.72 -55.75 25.18
N TYR A 129 -40.84 -55.25 24.33
CA TYR A 129 -39.57 -54.61 24.72
C TYR A 129 -39.68 -53.10 24.56
N VAL A 130 -38.99 -52.37 25.44
CA VAL A 130 -38.80 -50.92 25.36
C VAL A 130 -37.31 -50.66 25.59
N ILE A 131 -36.64 -50.07 24.59
CA ILE A 131 -35.24 -49.66 24.70
C ILE A 131 -35.24 -48.17 25.03
N SER A 132 -34.89 -47.84 26.26
CA SER A 132 -34.70 -46.46 26.69
C SER A 132 -33.38 -45.92 26.14
N GLN A 133 -33.40 -44.67 25.65
CA GLN A 133 -32.18 -43.89 25.52
C GLN A 133 -31.70 -43.47 26.91
N SER A 134 -30.41 -43.59 27.16
CA SER A 134 -29.73 -43.13 28.39
C SER A 134 -29.51 -41.62 28.38
#